data_AF-A0A8T0GX40-F1
#
_entry.id   AF-A0A8T0GX40-F1
#
_cell.length_a   1.000
_cell.length_b   1.000
_cell.length_c   1.000
_cell.angle_alpha   90.00
_cell.angle_beta   90.00
_cell.angle_gamma   90.00
#
_symmetry.space_group_name_H-M   'P 1'
#
loop_
_entity.id
_entity.type
_entity.pdbx_description
1 polymer ?
#
loop_
_entity_poly.entity_id
_entity_poly.type
_entity_poly.pdbx_seq_one_letter_code
_entity_poly.pdbx_strand_id
1 'polypeptide(L)'
;MAATECASASTSGSDGDGEPGPLGLALKLPSLPLLISHYHIRNGREAELLLDLASIASRFDALFRAFVPLAHASHCLQHAWDQLWLAQDATVVTAIPLIAHEMSRLNWARARLTHLMDAQLRLLQSRADSLRNFAELNSAVAEELRMHGVDSLAAAKERLVEMERGIELRLRRFLEGSFDVDGEP
;
A
#
# COMPACT_ATOMS: atom_id res chain seq x y z
N MET A 1 -32.55 -23.33 13.10
CA MET A 1 -31.28 -23.18 13.84
C MET A 1 -30.15 -23.09 12.83
N ALA A 2 -29.70 -21.88 12.52
CA ALA A 2 -28.47 -21.61 11.78
C ALA A 2 -28.06 -20.17 12.10
N ALA A 3 -27.37 -19.98 13.22
CA ALA A 3 -26.84 -18.70 13.66
C ALA A 3 -25.45 -18.95 14.25
N THR A 4 -24.49 -19.25 13.38
CA THR A 4 -23.08 -19.45 13.79
C THR A 4 -22.20 -19.32 12.56
N GLU A 5 -21.85 -18.09 12.18
CA GLU A 5 -20.70 -17.87 11.28
C GLU A 5 -20.12 -16.43 11.30
N CYS A 6 -20.43 -15.61 12.31
CA CYS A 6 -19.79 -14.29 12.49
C CYS A 6 -19.04 -14.13 13.81
N ALA A 7 -18.78 -15.22 14.52
CA ALA A 7 -18.08 -15.19 15.81
C ALA A 7 -16.69 -15.81 15.70
N SER A 8 -15.75 -15.09 15.08
CA SER A 8 -14.31 -15.24 15.39
C SER A 8 -13.50 -14.11 14.77
N ALA A 9 -13.44 -12.97 15.45
CA ALA A 9 -12.32 -12.04 15.32
C ALA A 9 -11.74 -11.85 16.72
N SER A 10 -11.02 -12.87 17.18
CA SER A 10 -10.24 -12.80 18.41
C SER A 10 -9.13 -11.78 18.22
N THR A 11 -9.17 -10.75 19.04
CA THR A 11 -8.11 -9.80 19.29
C THR A 11 -6.93 -10.52 19.95
N SER A 12 -5.77 -10.52 19.30
CA SER A 12 -4.48 -10.69 19.97
C SER A 12 -3.51 -9.64 19.45
N GLY A 13 -3.18 -8.67 20.30
CA GLY A 13 -2.01 -7.82 20.11
C GLY A 13 -0.76 -8.54 20.60
N SER A 14 0.37 -8.34 19.92
CA SER A 14 1.64 -7.82 20.47
C SER A 14 2.72 -7.90 19.40
N ASP A 15 3.39 -6.75 19.21
CA ASP A 15 4.81 -6.54 18.93
C ASP A 15 5.53 -7.18 17.73
N GLY A 16 6.20 -6.28 16.98
CA GLY A 16 7.53 -6.51 16.43
C GLY A 16 7.54 -7.19 15.07
N ASP A 17 7.94 -6.43 14.03
CA ASP A 17 8.10 -6.92 12.66
C ASP A 17 6.82 -7.48 12.04
N GLY A 18 5.80 -6.63 11.96
CA GLY A 18 4.61 -6.92 11.18
C GLY A 18 5.03 -7.21 9.73
N GLU A 19 4.66 -8.39 9.23
CA GLU A 19 4.85 -8.78 7.83
C GLU A 19 4.52 -7.61 6.90
N PRO A 20 5.25 -7.38 5.80
CA PRO A 20 4.91 -6.30 4.88
C PRO A 20 3.45 -6.44 4.41
N GLY A 21 2.68 -5.35 4.41
CA GLY A 21 1.33 -5.37 3.85
C GLY A 21 1.38 -5.45 2.32
N PRO A 22 0.22 -5.38 1.65
CA PRO A 22 0.14 -5.58 0.21
C PRO A 22 1.06 -4.65 -0.57
N LEU A 23 1.22 -3.39 -0.13
CA LEU A 23 2.10 -2.44 -0.81
C LEU A 23 3.58 -2.68 -0.47
N GLY A 24 3.91 -3.01 0.78
CA GLY A 24 5.27 -3.40 1.14
C GLY A 24 5.75 -4.64 0.37
N LEU A 25 4.89 -5.66 0.25
CA LEU A 25 5.14 -6.86 -0.55
C LEU A 25 5.28 -6.52 -2.03
N ALA A 26 4.48 -5.58 -2.51
CA ALA A 26 4.46 -5.19 -3.90
C ALA A 26 5.75 -4.51 -4.36
N LEU A 27 6.25 -3.59 -3.54
CA LEU A 27 7.38 -2.75 -3.94
C LEU A 27 8.72 -3.46 -3.79
N LYS A 28 8.82 -4.46 -2.90
CA LYS A 28 10.07 -5.19 -2.60
C LYS A 28 11.26 -4.23 -2.45
N LEU A 29 11.07 -3.17 -1.65
CA LEU A 29 12.08 -2.13 -1.49
C LEU A 29 13.34 -2.73 -0.84
N PRO A 30 14.53 -2.50 -1.40
CA PRO A 30 15.77 -2.92 -0.74
C PRO A 30 15.92 -2.19 0.60
N SER A 31 16.59 -2.81 1.57
CA SER A 31 16.87 -2.15 2.84
C SER A 31 17.77 -0.93 2.64
N LEU A 32 17.58 0.11 3.45
CA LEU A 32 18.35 1.35 3.39
C LEU A 32 19.88 1.17 3.40
N PRO A 33 20.45 0.27 4.24
CA PRO A 33 21.88 0.01 4.19
C PRO A 33 22.34 -0.52 2.83
N LEU A 34 21.56 -1.40 2.20
CA LEU A 34 21.84 -1.92 0.85
C LEU A 34 21.70 -0.83 -0.22
N LEU A 35 20.72 0.07 -0.10
CA LEU A 35 20.55 1.20 -1.02
C LEU A 35 21.79 2.11 -1.02
N ILE A 36 22.33 2.42 0.15
CA ILE A 36 23.47 3.32 0.30
C ILE A 36 24.79 2.62 -0.06
N SER A 37 25.01 1.39 0.41
CA SER A 37 26.29 0.68 0.23
C SER A 37 26.44 0.04 -1.15
N HIS A 38 25.36 -0.45 -1.75
CA HIS A 38 25.39 -1.26 -2.97
C HIS A 38 25.12 -0.43 -4.23
N TYR A 39 24.23 0.57 -4.14
CA TYR A 39 23.81 1.38 -5.31
C TYR A 39 24.47 2.77 -5.36
N HIS A 40 25.35 3.09 -4.41
CA HIS A 40 26.13 4.33 -4.39
C HIS A 40 25.27 5.58 -4.59
N ILE A 41 24.12 5.64 -3.91
CA ILE A 41 23.23 6.80 -3.97
C ILE A 41 23.96 8.00 -3.36
N ARG A 42 24.43 8.90 -4.21
CA ARG A 42 25.15 10.13 -3.82
C ARG A 42 24.24 11.35 -3.81
N ASN A 43 23.06 11.25 -4.43
CA ASN A 43 22.08 12.33 -4.45
C ASN A 43 21.17 12.21 -3.22
N GLY A 44 21.22 13.20 -2.32
CA GLY A 44 20.37 13.22 -1.13
C GLY A 44 18.87 13.15 -1.44
N ARG A 45 18.43 13.78 -2.53
CA ARG A 45 17.00 13.77 -2.94
C ARG A 45 16.53 12.40 -3.43
N GLU A 46 17.42 11.62 -4.02
CA GLU A 46 17.15 10.25 -4.48
C GLU A 46 17.03 9.31 -3.27
N ALA A 47 17.90 9.46 -2.28
CA ALA A 47 17.80 8.74 -1.02
C ALA A 47 16.51 9.09 -0.25
N GLU A 48 16.17 10.37 -0.18
CA GLU A 48 14.91 10.85 0.41
C GLU A 48 13.68 10.28 -0.30
N LEU A 49 13.71 10.18 -1.64
CA LEU A 49 12.62 9.59 -2.41
C LEU A 49 12.37 8.12 -2.04
N LEU A 50 13.44 7.33 -1.92
CA LEU A 50 13.33 5.92 -1.55
C LEU A 50 12.84 5.75 -0.10
N LEU A 51 13.29 6.63 0.81
CA LEU A 51 12.79 6.70 2.18
C LEU A 51 11.30 7.04 2.24
N ASP A 52 10.88 8.03 1.46
CA ASP A 52 9.48 8.44 1.36
C ASP A 52 8.62 7.30 0.82
N LEU A 53 9.07 6.57 -0.19
CA LEU A 53 8.35 5.40 -0.71
C LEU A 53 8.15 4.33 0.36
N ALA A 54 9.17 4.02 1.16
CA ALA A 54 9.06 3.07 2.26
C ALA A 54 8.06 3.57 3.34
N SER A 55 8.12 4.86 3.69
CA SER A 55 7.20 5.49 4.64
C SER A 55 5.76 5.47 4.15
N ILE A 56 5.53 5.83 2.88
CA ILE A 56 4.19 5.81 2.26
C ILE A 56 3.66 4.37 2.21
N ALA A 57 4.50 3.40 1.85
CA ALA A 57 4.13 2.00 1.82
C ALA A 57 3.66 1.50 3.20
N SER A 58 4.45 1.78 4.24
CA SER A 58 4.11 1.42 5.62
C SER A 58 2.80 2.07 6.09
N ARG A 59 2.59 3.36 5.78
CA ARG A 59 1.35 4.08 6.14
C ARG A 59 0.14 3.52 5.42
N PHE A 60 0.27 3.24 4.13
CA PHE A 60 -0.82 2.63 3.35
C PHE A 60 -1.17 1.26 3.89
N ASP A 61 -0.18 0.41 4.18
CA ASP A 61 -0.40 -0.93 4.74
C ASP A 61 -1.10 -0.87 6.10
N ALA A 62 -0.75 0.10 6.95
CA ALA A 62 -1.43 0.33 8.22
C ALA A 62 -2.90 0.75 8.03
N LEU A 63 -3.17 1.64 7.07
CA LEU A 63 -4.55 2.05 6.72
C LEU A 63 -5.35 0.87 6.16
N PHE A 64 -4.73 0.05 5.29
CA PHE A 64 -5.35 -1.13 4.72
C PHE A 64 -5.72 -2.16 5.81
N ARG A 65 -4.81 -2.42 6.75
CA ARG A 65 -5.09 -3.29 7.92
C ARG A 65 -6.23 -2.78 8.79
N ALA A 66 -6.38 -1.47 8.94
CA ALA A 66 -7.51 -0.89 9.65
C ALA A 66 -8.82 -0.97 8.83
N PHE A 67 -8.73 -0.91 7.50
CA PHE A 67 -9.88 -0.97 6.60
C PHE A 67 -10.52 -2.37 6.54
N VAL A 68 -9.71 -3.43 6.46
CA VAL A 68 -10.18 -4.82 6.34
C VAL A 68 -11.22 -5.22 7.41
N PRO A 69 -10.97 -5.06 8.73
CA PRO A 69 -11.95 -5.43 9.75
C PRO A 69 -13.21 -4.56 9.70
N LEU A 70 -13.10 -3.28 9.32
CA LEU A 70 -14.26 -2.40 9.15
C LEU A 70 -15.12 -2.81 7.96
N ALA A 71 -14.49 -3.21 6.84
CA ALA A 71 -15.22 -3.72 5.68
C ALA A 71 -15.95 -5.02 6.03
N HIS A 72 -15.30 -5.92 6.78
CA HIS A 72 -15.93 -7.14 7.29
C HIS A 72 -17.11 -6.82 8.22
N ALA A 73 -16.93 -5.93 9.20
CA ALA A 73 -18.00 -5.52 10.12
C ALA A 73 -19.20 -4.90 9.38
N SER A 74 -18.95 -4.06 8.37
CA SER A 74 -20.03 -3.54 7.51
C SER A 74 -20.79 -4.65 6.79
N HIS A 75 -20.08 -5.66 6.27
CA HIS A 75 -20.71 -6.78 5.59
C HIS A 75 -21.57 -7.61 6.54
N CYS A 76 -21.07 -7.93 7.73
CA CYS A 76 -21.83 -8.63 8.77
C CYS A 76 -23.08 -7.84 9.19
N LEU A 77 -22.95 -6.52 9.35
CA LEU A 77 -24.06 -5.66 9.75
C LEU A 77 -25.12 -5.55 8.64
N GLN A 78 -24.70 -5.51 7.37
CA GLN A 78 -25.61 -5.55 6.23
C GLN A 78 -26.38 -6.88 6.16
N HIS A 79 -25.70 -8.00 6.36
CA HIS A 79 -26.35 -9.30 6.41
C HIS A 79 -27.35 -9.41 7.58
N ALA A 80 -27.00 -8.89 8.76
CA ALA A 80 -27.91 -8.83 9.91
C ALA A 80 -29.14 -7.94 9.62
N TRP A 81 -28.94 -6.81 8.94
CA TRP A 81 -30.03 -5.95 8.48
C TRP A 81 -30.98 -6.67 7.52
N ASP A 82 -30.43 -7.37 6.52
CA ASP A 82 -31.22 -8.13 5.54
C ASP A 82 -32.04 -9.23 6.23
N GLN A 83 -31.45 -9.94 7.19
CA GLN A 83 -32.15 -10.95 7.99
C GLN A 83 -33.29 -10.36 8.83
N LEU A 84 -33.06 -9.20 9.45
CA LEU A 84 -34.07 -8.51 10.24
C LEU A 84 -35.20 -7.98 9.37
N TRP A 85 -34.89 -7.49 8.17
CA TRP A 85 -35.89 -7.04 7.20
C TRP A 85 -36.81 -8.18 6.73
N LEU A 86 -36.25 -9.38 6.59
CA LEU A 86 -37.00 -10.59 6.24
C LEU A 86 -37.80 -11.17 7.42
N ALA A 87 -37.44 -10.83 8.66
CA ALA A 87 -38.16 -11.26 9.84
C ALA A 87 -39.47 -10.46 9.99
N GLN A 88 -40.61 -11.14 9.92
CA GLN A 88 -41.95 -10.55 10.09
C GLN A 88 -42.29 -10.24 11.57
N ASP A 89 -41.33 -9.72 12.32
CA ASP A 89 -41.47 -9.45 13.76
C ASP A 89 -41.58 -7.93 14.01
N ALA A 90 -42.66 -7.52 14.66
CA ALA A 90 -42.93 -6.11 14.97
C ALA A 90 -41.89 -5.50 15.94
N THR A 91 -41.17 -6.32 16.70
CA THR A 91 -40.10 -5.86 17.60
C THR A 91 -38.88 -5.33 16.84
N VAL A 92 -38.71 -5.73 15.57
CA VAL A 92 -37.60 -5.29 14.69
C VAL A 92 -37.61 -3.78 14.46
N VAL A 93 -38.78 -3.14 14.50
CA VAL A 93 -38.92 -1.68 14.31
C VAL A 93 -38.08 -0.89 15.32
N THR A 94 -37.88 -1.44 16.53
CA THR A 94 -37.06 -0.80 17.57
C THR A 94 -35.56 -0.97 17.36
N ALA A 95 -35.14 -2.00 16.62
CA ALA A 95 -33.74 -2.25 16.28
C ALA A 95 -33.26 -1.43 15.07
N ILE A 96 -34.19 -0.96 14.23
CA ILE A 96 -33.89 -0.18 13.02
C ILE A 96 -33.01 1.05 13.31
N PRO A 97 -33.34 1.93 14.29
CA PRO A 97 -32.51 3.10 14.58
C PRO A 97 -31.10 2.75 15.08
N LEU A 98 -30.96 1.66 15.84
CA LEU A 98 -29.66 1.21 16.35
C LEU A 98 -28.76 0.72 15.21
N ILE A 99 -29.31 -0.07 14.29
CA ILE A 99 -28.55 -0.56 13.14
C ILE A 99 -28.21 0.57 12.17
N ALA A 100 -29.15 1.47 11.91
CA ALA A 100 -28.91 2.65 11.07
C ALA A 100 -27.79 3.54 11.66
N HIS A 101 -27.77 3.72 12.98
CA HIS A 101 -26.70 4.45 13.66
C HIS A 101 -25.34 3.76 13.47
N GLU A 102 -25.27 2.45 13.66
CA GLU A 102 -24.01 1.73 13.51
C GLU A 102 -23.52 1.62 12.07
N MET A 103 -24.43 1.42 11.11
CA MET A 103 -24.11 1.49 9.68
C MET A 103 -23.54 2.88 9.33
N SER A 104 -24.16 3.95 9.84
CA SER A 104 -23.67 5.31 9.61
C SER A 104 -22.27 5.53 10.18
N ARG A 105 -22.00 5.05 11.40
CA ARG A 105 -20.68 5.15 12.05
C ARG A 105 -19.61 4.37 11.26
N LEU A 106 -19.90 3.12 10.87
CA LEU A 106 -18.98 2.29 10.10
C LEU A 106 -18.70 2.89 8.71
N ASN A 107 -19.75 3.37 8.03
CA ASN A 107 -19.60 4.00 6.72
C ASN A 107 -18.75 5.27 6.80
N TRP A 108 -18.94 6.09 7.83
CA TRP A 108 -18.10 7.27 8.04
C TRP A 108 -16.63 6.90 8.28
N ALA A 109 -16.38 5.91 9.14
CA ALA A 109 -15.01 5.43 9.42
C ALA A 109 -14.34 4.87 8.15
N ARG A 110 -15.07 4.07 7.36
CA ARG A 110 -14.59 3.54 6.08
C ARG A 110 -14.30 4.65 5.07
N ALA A 111 -15.22 5.59 4.88
CA ALA A 111 -15.03 6.72 3.98
C ALA A 111 -13.79 7.54 4.35
N ARG A 112 -13.55 7.75 5.65
CA ARG A 112 -12.36 8.43 6.14
C ARG A 112 -11.07 7.65 5.81
N LEU A 113 -11.06 6.34 6.04
CA LEU A 113 -9.89 5.51 5.71
C LEU A 113 -9.64 5.47 4.21
N THR A 114 -10.67 5.30 3.39
CA THR A 114 -10.57 5.33 1.92
C THR A 114 -9.97 6.67 1.46
N HIS A 115 -10.45 7.80 1.98
CA HIS A 115 -9.89 9.11 1.64
C HIS A 115 -8.39 9.23 2.00
N LEU A 116 -7.98 8.69 3.15
CA LEU A 116 -6.58 8.68 3.56
C LEU A 116 -5.73 7.76 2.66
N MET A 117 -6.27 6.60 2.28
CA MET A 117 -5.63 5.70 1.33
C MET A 117 -5.47 6.35 -0.05
N ASP A 118 -6.50 7.03 -0.56
CA ASP A 118 -6.44 7.78 -1.83
C ASP A 118 -5.39 8.89 -1.79
N ALA A 119 -5.21 9.54 -0.64
CA ALA A 119 -4.12 10.50 -0.45
C ALA A 119 -2.74 9.83 -0.56
N GLN A 120 -2.55 8.64 0.04
CA GLN A 120 -1.32 7.89 -0.11
C GLN A 120 -1.08 7.44 -1.56
N LEU A 121 -2.12 6.95 -2.26
CA LEU A 121 -2.02 6.55 -3.67
C LEU A 121 -1.59 7.72 -4.57
N ARG A 122 -2.10 8.93 -4.33
CA ARG A 122 -1.66 10.13 -5.06
C ARG A 122 -0.21 10.50 -4.79
N LEU A 123 0.25 10.35 -3.54
CA LEU A 123 1.66 10.55 -3.20
C LEU A 123 2.55 9.52 -3.90
N LEU A 124 2.14 8.25 -3.91
CA LEU A 124 2.82 7.18 -4.65
C LEU A 124 2.94 7.52 -6.13
N GLN A 125 1.84 7.93 -6.78
CA GLN A 125 1.86 8.34 -8.19
C GLN A 125 2.94 9.41 -8.46
N SER A 126 2.98 10.46 -7.63
CA SER A 126 3.98 11.52 -7.73
C SER A 126 5.42 11.00 -7.50
N ARG A 127 5.61 10.03 -6.60
CA ARG A 127 6.91 9.39 -6.38
C ARG A 127 7.32 8.47 -7.53
N ALA A 128 6.39 7.81 -8.20
CA ALA A 128 6.65 7.04 -9.44
C ALA A 128 7.24 7.92 -10.53
N ASP A 129 6.62 9.08 -10.77
CA ASP A 129 7.12 10.03 -11.77
C ASP A 129 8.49 10.61 -11.38
N SER A 130 8.72 10.81 -10.09
CA SER A 130 10.04 11.23 -9.58
C SER A 130 11.11 10.17 -9.80
N LEU A 131 10.80 8.88 -9.55
CA LEU A 131 11.72 7.75 -9.81
C LEU A 131 12.09 7.66 -11.28
N ARG A 132 11.11 7.84 -12.18
CA ARG A 132 11.35 7.86 -13.62
C ARG A 132 12.35 8.95 -14.00
N ASN A 133 12.14 10.16 -13.50
CA ASN A 133 13.03 11.29 -13.77
C ASN A 133 14.46 11.02 -13.27
N PHE A 134 14.61 10.42 -12.08
CA PHE A 134 15.94 10.05 -11.58
C PHE A 134 16.59 8.95 -12.41
N ALA A 135 15.83 7.93 -12.85
CA ALA A 135 16.35 6.90 -13.74
C ALA A 135 16.82 7.48 -15.09
N GLU A 136 16.11 8.46 -15.65
CA GLU A 136 16.52 9.16 -16.87
C GLU A 136 17.81 9.98 -16.64
N LEU A 137 17.88 10.74 -15.54
CA LEU A 137 19.08 11.51 -15.18
C LEU A 137 20.29 10.59 -14.93
N ASN A 138 20.10 9.50 -14.19
CA ASN A 138 21.16 8.53 -13.89
C ASN A 138 21.63 7.82 -15.16
N SER A 139 20.74 7.56 -16.13
CA SER A 139 21.09 7.01 -17.44
C SER A 139 21.98 7.98 -18.22
N ALA A 140 21.60 9.25 -18.32
CA ALA A 140 22.40 10.27 -19.00
C ALA A 140 23.79 10.43 -18.34
N VAL A 141 23.84 10.47 -17.01
CA VAL A 141 25.10 10.55 -16.26
C VAL A 141 25.96 9.30 -16.48
N ALA A 142 25.37 8.10 -16.56
CA ALA A 142 26.12 6.88 -16.85
C ALA A 142 26.78 6.93 -18.24
N GLU A 143 26.07 7.43 -19.25
CA GLU A 143 26.60 7.62 -20.60
C GLU A 143 27.74 8.64 -20.62
N GLU A 144 27.59 9.79 -19.95
CA GLU A 144 28.64 10.79 -19.82
C GLU A 144 29.90 10.21 -19.14
N LEU A 145 29.73 9.49 -18.02
CA LEU A 145 30.83 8.85 -17.31
C LEU A 145 31.58 7.84 -18.18
N ARG A 146 30.85 7.09 -19.02
CA ARG A 146 31.45 6.16 -19.98
C ARG A 146 32.24 6.91 -21.05
N MET A 147 31.72 8.00 -21.60
CA MET A 147 32.45 8.84 -22.56
C MET A 147 33.74 9.42 -21.96
N HIS A 148 33.76 9.68 -20.66
CA HIS A 148 34.93 10.13 -19.92
C HIS A 148 35.85 9.01 -19.41
N GLY A 149 35.56 7.74 -19.74
CA GLY A 149 36.40 6.59 -19.38
C GLY A 149 36.31 6.16 -17.91
N VAL A 150 35.24 6.54 -17.20
CA VAL A 150 35.00 6.20 -15.79
C VAL A 150 34.03 5.03 -15.68
N ASP A 151 34.43 3.88 -16.24
CA ASP A 151 33.54 2.73 -16.47
C ASP A 151 32.97 2.13 -15.17
N SER A 152 33.72 2.13 -14.08
CA SER A 152 33.26 1.58 -12.79
C SER A 152 32.11 2.39 -12.19
N LEU A 153 32.15 3.72 -12.34
CA LEU A 153 31.09 4.60 -11.86
C LEU A 153 29.89 4.61 -12.81
N ALA A 154 30.13 4.51 -14.12
CA ALA A 154 29.08 4.32 -15.10
C ALA A 154 28.28 3.04 -14.82
N ALA A 155 28.96 1.91 -14.58
CA ALA A 155 28.31 0.65 -14.24
C ALA A 155 27.53 0.72 -12.91
N ALA A 156 28.02 1.46 -11.92
CA ALA A 156 27.28 1.68 -10.68
C ALA A 156 25.99 2.49 -10.92
N LYS A 157 26.05 3.50 -11.79
CA LYS A 157 24.87 4.28 -12.19
C LYS A 157 23.86 3.47 -12.99
N GLU A 158 24.29 2.58 -13.86
CA GLU A 158 23.36 1.69 -14.60
C GLU A 158 22.58 0.75 -13.67
N ARG A 159 23.25 0.17 -12.67
CA ARG A 159 22.56 -0.65 -11.65
C ARG A 159 21.52 0.14 -10.86
N LEU A 160 21.80 1.42 -10.61
CA LEU A 160 20.87 2.33 -9.95
C LEU A 160 19.64 2.58 -10.84
N VAL A 161 19.85 2.84 -12.14
CA VAL A 161 18.76 2.97 -13.14
C VAL A 161 17.89 1.72 -13.19
N GLU A 162 18.50 0.53 -13.23
CA GLU A 162 17.77 -0.74 -13.25
C GLU A 162 16.87 -0.90 -12.01
N MET A 163 17.41 -0.58 -10.84
CA MET A 163 16.66 -0.64 -9.59
C MET A 163 15.51 0.38 -9.57
N GLU A 164 15.76 1.64 -9.95
CA GLU A 164 14.75 2.70 -9.96
C GLU A 164 13.60 2.38 -10.92
N ARG A 165 13.93 1.94 -12.15
CA ARG A 165 12.92 1.47 -13.12
C ARG A 165 12.16 0.25 -12.62
N GLY A 166 12.86 -0.67 -11.96
CA GLY A 166 12.22 -1.84 -11.37
C GLY A 166 11.20 -1.48 -10.29
N ILE A 167 11.52 -0.52 -9.41
CA ILE A 167 10.60 -0.01 -8.39
C ILE A 167 9.44 0.75 -9.04
N GLU A 168 9.74 1.63 -10.00
CA GLU A 168 8.72 2.42 -10.73
C GLU A 168 7.70 1.54 -11.43
N LEU A 169 8.14 0.48 -12.09
CA LEU A 169 7.26 -0.45 -12.80
C LEU A 169 6.38 -1.24 -11.84
N ARG A 170 6.92 -1.72 -10.71
CA ARG A 170 6.12 -2.39 -9.66
C ARG A 170 5.09 -1.44 -9.05
N LEU A 171 5.48 -0.18 -8.84
CA LEU A 171 4.60 0.85 -8.33
C LEU A 171 3.45 1.16 -9.30
N ARG A 172 3.73 1.26 -10.60
CA ARG A 172 2.69 1.46 -11.63
C ARG A 172 1.71 0.31 -11.72
N ARG A 173 2.20 -0.93 -11.73
CA ARG A 173 1.34 -2.13 -11.70
C ARG A 173 0.42 -2.14 -10.50
N PHE A 174 0.96 -1.79 -9.33
CA PHE A 174 0.14 -1.64 -8.13
C PHE A 174 -0.95 -0.57 -8.28
N LEU A 175 -0.60 0.61 -8.80
CA LEU A 175 -1.56 1.71 -9.01
C LEU A 175 -2.63 1.38 -10.06
N GLU A 176 -2.30 0.55 -11.05
CA GLU A 176 -3.22 0.06 -12.08
C GLU A 176 -4.10 -1.11 -11.60
N GLY A 177 -3.83 -1.66 -10.41
CA GLY A 177 -4.52 -2.83 -9.88
C GLY A 177 -4.12 -4.15 -10.55
N SER A 178 -3.05 -4.15 -11.37
CA SER A 178 -2.50 -5.32 -12.06
C SER A 178 -1.47 -6.04 -11.19
N PHE A 179 -1.89 -6.41 -9.98
CA PHE A 179 -1.00 -7.04 -9.00
C PHE A 179 -1.07 -8.56 -9.03
N ASP A 180 -0.18 -9.20 -9.80
CA ASP A 180 0.14 -10.61 -9.61
C ASP A 180 1.12 -10.76 -8.46
N VAL A 181 0.65 -11.33 -7.35
CA VAL A 181 1.46 -11.65 -6.16
C VAL A 181 2.56 -12.67 -6.51
N ASP A 182 2.40 -13.42 -7.61
CA ASP A 182 3.26 -14.56 -7.95
C ASP A 182 4.33 -14.29 -9.00
N GLY A 183 4.41 -13.07 -9.55
CA GLY A 183 5.56 -12.66 -10.36
C GLY A 183 6.01 -13.66 -11.43
N GLU A 184 5.16 -13.95 -12.40
CA GLU A 184 5.62 -14.33 -13.74
C GLU A 184 5.00 -13.38 -14.78
N PRO A 185 5.70 -13.16 -15.92
CA PRO A 185 5.28 -12.21 -16.95
C PRO A 185 3.91 -12.51 -17.57
#